data_AF-A0A1Y2JNX1-F1
#
_entry.id   AF-A0A1Y2JNX1-F1
#
_cell.length_a   1.000
_cell.length_b   1.000
_cell.length_c   1.000
_cell.angle_alpha   90.00
_cell.angle_beta   90.00
_cell.angle_gamma   90.00
#
_symmetry.space_group_name_H-M   'P 1'
#
loop_
_entity.id
_entity.type
_entity.pdbx_description
1 polymer ?
#
loop_
_entity_poly.entity_id
_entity_poly.type
_entity_poly.pdbx_seq_one_letter_code
_entity_poly.pdbx_strand_id
1 'polypeptide(L)'
;MTMRSGPHKSRASSDGEALVQGRTHQDGRRDGVRPRGLTQLAAAAGVSKQMLSFIATGAKLVSDDVYRKVAEALLTEAGRMTTAVGKIETMAGRMFAELEE
;
A
#
# COMPACT_ATOMS: atom_id res chain seq x y z
N MET A 1 -29.24 62.98 -22.51
CA MET A 1 -30.28 62.52 -21.58
C MET A 1 -29.74 61.33 -20.81
N THR A 2 -29.40 61.54 -19.54
CA THR A 2 -28.96 60.52 -18.58
C THR A 2 -30.18 59.91 -17.92
N MET A 3 -30.30 58.58 -17.81
CA MET A 3 -31.06 57.80 -16.81
C MET A 3 -30.87 56.30 -17.12
N ARG A 4 -30.85 55.32 -16.20
CA ARG A 4 -30.69 55.22 -14.75
C ARG A 4 -30.53 53.71 -14.46
N SER A 5 -29.77 53.41 -13.42
CA SER A 5 -29.63 52.10 -12.77
C SER A 5 -30.97 51.48 -12.31
N GLY A 6 -31.01 50.15 -12.18
CA GLY A 6 -32.03 49.45 -11.41
C GLY A 6 -32.01 47.91 -11.49
N PRO A 7 -31.47 47.20 -10.48
CA PRO A 7 -31.54 45.74 -10.31
C PRO A 7 -32.65 45.35 -9.31
N HIS A 8 -33.30 44.20 -9.49
CA HIS A 8 -34.17 43.57 -8.47
C HIS A 8 -34.18 42.04 -8.62
N LYS A 9 -33.64 41.30 -7.63
CA LYS A 9 -34.33 40.62 -6.51
C LYS A 9 -35.19 39.43 -6.98
N SER A 10 -35.29 38.27 -6.35
CA SER A 10 -34.77 37.66 -5.11
C SER A 10 -35.46 36.29 -5.01
N ARG A 11 -34.81 35.29 -4.38
CA ARG A 11 -35.36 34.33 -3.38
C ARG A 11 -34.38 33.15 -3.31
N ALA A 12 -33.62 32.93 -2.24
CA ALA A 12 -33.94 32.68 -0.83
C ALA A 12 -34.35 31.22 -0.55
N SER A 13 -33.89 30.77 0.62
CA SER A 13 -34.07 29.47 1.29
C SER A 13 -33.23 28.30 0.79
N SER A 14 -32.74 27.40 1.63
CA SER A 14 -32.38 27.33 3.06
C SER A 14 -32.06 25.85 3.29
N ASP A 15 -31.29 25.54 4.33
CA ASP A 15 -31.19 24.20 4.94
C ASP A 15 -30.44 23.17 4.08
N GLY A 16 -29.52 22.36 4.57
CA GLY A 16 -29.07 21.96 5.89
C GLY A 16 -28.07 20.82 5.65
N GLU A 17 -27.58 20.22 6.73
CA GLU A 17 -26.66 19.07 6.76
C GLU A 17 -25.18 19.43 6.62
N ALA A 18 -24.51 19.71 7.73
CA ALA A 18 -23.97 18.70 8.65
C ALA A 18 -22.85 17.86 8.00
N LEU A 19 -21.62 18.29 8.27
CA LEU A 19 -20.64 17.46 8.96
C LEU A 19 -20.68 15.96 8.60
N VAL A 20 -20.13 15.60 7.45
CA VAL A 20 -19.48 14.30 7.31
C VAL A 20 -18.02 14.56 7.02
N GLN A 21 -17.23 14.34 8.07
CA GLN A 21 -15.80 14.14 8.03
C GLN A 21 -15.49 13.04 7.02
N GLY A 22 -15.32 13.40 5.75
CA GLY A 22 -14.53 12.64 4.82
C GLY A 22 -13.07 12.78 5.23
N ARG A 23 -12.67 12.10 6.32
CA ARG A 23 -11.27 11.76 6.58
C ARG A 23 -10.84 10.88 5.41
N THR A 24 -10.45 11.52 4.32
CA THR A 24 -9.60 10.91 3.32
C THR A 24 -8.33 10.52 4.07
N HIS A 25 -8.25 9.24 4.43
CA HIS A 25 -6.97 8.60 4.67
C HIS A 25 -6.21 8.60 3.34
N GLN A 26 -5.75 9.78 2.91
CA GLN A 26 -4.58 9.91 2.06
C GLN A 26 -3.38 9.70 2.99
N ASP A 27 -3.21 8.46 3.46
CA ASP A 27 -1.95 8.03 4.05
C ASP A 27 -0.98 7.87 2.89
N GLY A 28 -0.22 8.93 2.63
CA GLY A 28 0.78 9.04 1.58
C GLY A 28 2.01 8.17 1.81
N ARG A 29 1.86 6.92 2.24
CA ARG A 29 2.95 5.94 2.26
C ARG A 29 3.24 5.46 0.85
N ARG A 30 4.04 6.26 0.15
CA ARG A 30 4.86 5.78 -0.97
C ARG A 30 6.00 4.89 -0.46
N ASP A 31 5.71 3.96 0.44
CA ASP A 31 6.62 2.86 0.81
C ASP A 31 6.37 1.69 -0.14
N GLY A 32 6.27 2.01 -1.43
CA GLY A 32 6.34 1.02 -2.48
C GLY A 32 7.76 0.50 -2.47
N VAL A 33 8.03 -0.54 -1.68
CA VAL A 33 9.11 -1.49 -1.90
C VAL A 33 9.16 -1.64 -3.42
N ARG A 34 10.20 -1.16 -4.10
CA ARG A 34 10.38 -1.45 -5.53
C ARG A 34 11.00 -2.83 -5.56
N PRO A 35 10.21 -3.91 -5.66
CA PRO A 35 10.72 -5.20 -5.29
C PRO A 35 11.35 -5.75 -6.55
N ARG A 36 12.68 -5.80 -6.56
CA ARG A 36 13.40 -6.73 -7.42
C ARG A 36 12.86 -8.18 -7.24
N GLY A 37 12.13 -8.45 -6.15
CA GLY A 37 11.38 -9.68 -5.87
C GLY A 37 9.96 -9.82 -6.44
N LEU A 38 9.34 -8.82 -7.09
CA LEU A 38 7.94 -8.97 -7.59
C LEU A 38 7.79 -10.11 -8.60
N THR A 39 8.83 -10.37 -9.39
CA THR A 39 8.80 -11.41 -10.41
C THR A 39 8.70 -12.80 -9.78
N GLN A 40 9.52 -13.06 -8.75
CA GLN A 40 9.53 -14.36 -8.06
C GLN A 40 8.32 -14.50 -7.17
N LEU A 41 7.89 -13.42 -6.51
CA LEU A 41 6.69 -13.42 -5.68
C LEU A 41 5.41 -13.64 -6.49
N ALA A 42 5.28 -13.01 -7.66
CA ALA A 42 4.14 -13.22 -8.55
C ALA A 42 4.07 -14.69 -9.03
N ALA A 43 5.22 -15.27 -9.38
CA ALA A 43 5.30 -16.69 -9.74
C ALA A 43 4.93 -17.61 -8.56
N ALA A 44 5.43 -17.33 -7.36
CA ALA A 44 5.12 -18.10 -6.16
C ALA A 44 3.64 -18.05 -5.77
N ALA A 45 2.99 -16.90 -5.98
CA ALA A 45 1.55 -16.73 -5.74
C ALA A 45 0.67 -17.23 -6.90
N GLY A 46 1.24 -17.66 -8.03
CA GLY A 46 0.50 -18.08 -9.21
C GLY A 46 -0.29 -16.94 -9.87
N VAL A 47 0.18 -15.70 -9.77
CA VAL A 47 -0.46 -14.51 -10.35
C VAL A 47 0.46 -13.80 -11.35
N SER A 48 -0.11 -12.95 -12.21
CA SER A 48 0.70 -12.11 -13.09
C SER A 48 1.38 -10.98 -12.31
N LYS A 49 2.52 -10.48 -12.81
CA LYS A 49 3.20 -9.31 -12.22
C LYS A 49 2.30 -8.07 -12.19
N GLN A 50 1.45 -7.93 -13.21
CA GLN A 50 0.49 -6.84 -13.29
C GLN A 50 -0.58 -6.96 -12.20
N MET A 51 -1.08 -8.17 -11.93
CA MET A 51 -2.02 -8.41 -10.83
C MET A 51 -1.38 -8.06 -9.48
N LEU A 52 -0.14 -8.50 -9.25
CA LEU A 52 0.59 -8.18 -8.02
C LEU A 52 0.83 -6.66 -7.87
N SER A 53 1.08 -5.95 -8.98
CA SER A 53 1.18 -4.49 -8.99
C SER A 53 -0.13 -3.81 -8.57
N PHE A 54 -1.28 -4.31 -9.04
CA PHE A 54 -2.59 -3.79 -8.61
C PHE A 54 -2.83 -3.96 -7.12
N ILE A 55 -2.41 -5.09 -6.55
CA ILE A 55 -2.51 -5.35 -5.10
C ILE A 55 -1.58 -4.40 -4.33
N ALA A 56 -0.32 -4.29 -4.75
CA ALA A 56 0.68 -3.47 -4.07
C ALA A 56 0.34 -1.97 -4.08
N THR A 57 -0.31 -1.50 -5.15
CA THR A 57 -0.69 -0.09 -5.31
C THR A 57 -2.11 0.21 -4.86
N GLY A 58 -2.91 -0.81 -4.56
CA GLY A 58 -4.36 -0.67 -4.34
C GLY A 58 -5.12 -0.16 -5.57
N ALA A 59 -4.52 -0.21 -6.76
CA ALA A 59 -5.07 0.42 -7.96
C ALA A 59 -6.32 -0.30 -8.52
N LYS A 60 -6.57 -1.56 -8.13
CA LYS A 60 -7.74 -2.32 -8.56
C LYS A 60 -8.19 -3.28 -7.46
N LEU A 61 -9.51 -3.43 -7.33
CA LEU A 61 -10.11 -4.49 -6.53
C LEU A 61 -9.75 -5.86 -7.13
N VAL A 62 -9.18 -6.72 -6.29
CA VAL A 62 -8.88 -8.12 -6.60
C VAL A 62 -9.81 -9.00 -5.78
N SER A 63 -10.02 -10.24 -6.21
CA SER A 63 -10.81 -11.20 -5.43
C SER A 63 -10.05 -11.64 -4.17
N ASP A 64 -10.81 -12.03 -3.16
CA ASP A 64 -10.28 -12.52 -1.88
C ASP A 64 -9.34 -13.73 -2.07
N ASP A 65 -9.64 -14.62 -3.01
CA ASP A 65 -8.80 -15.79 -3.31
C ASP A 65 -7.42 -15.37 -3.86
N VAL A 66 -7.37 -14.35 -4.72
CA VAL A 66 -6.12 -13.81 -5.25
C VAL A 66 -5.35 -13.13 -4.12
N TYR A 67 -6.03 -12.37 -3.27
CA TYR A 67 -5.42 -11.70 -2.13
C TYR A 67 -4.81 -12.70 -1.15
N ARG A 68 -5.54 -13.79 -0.83
CA ARG A 68 -5.08 -14.88 0.04
C ARG A 68 -3.81 -15.54 -0.50
N LYS A 69 -3.80 -15.93 -1.78
CA LYS A 69 -2.62 -16.56 -2.42
C LYS A 69 -1.37 -15.68 -2.34
N VAL A 70 -1.53 -14.38 -2.57
CA VAL A 70 -0.40 -13.43 -2.49
C VAL A 70 0.08 -13.27 -1.06
N ALA A 71 -0.83 -13.20 -0.08
CA ALA A 71 -0.47 -13.13 1.34
C ALA A 71 0.28 -14.39 1.81
N GLU A 72 -0.16 -15.59 1.41
CA GLU A 72 0.52 -16.86 1.72
C GLU A 72 1.93 -16.92 1.12
N ALA A 73 2.08 -16.47 -0.14
CA ALA A 73 3.39 -16.41 -0.79
C ALA A 73 4.34 -15.41 -0.09
N LEU A 74 3.82 -14.26 0.35
CA LEU A 74 4.58 -13.28 1.12
C LEU A 74 5.04 -13.85 2.47
N LEU A 75 4.15 -14.52 3.21
CA LEU A 75 4.49 -15.16 4.47
C LEU A 75 5.58 -16.22 4.30
N THR A 76 5.46 -17.04 3.25
CA THR A 76 6.45 -18.07 2.92
C THR A 76 7.81 -17.46 2.64
N GLU A 77 7.86 -16.39 1.86
CA GLU A 77 9.11 -15.72 1.52
C GLU A 77 9.74 -15.04 2.74
N ALA A 78 8.93 -14.41 3.59
CA ALA A 78 9.39 -13.86 4.86
C ALA A 78 10.04 -14.95 5.74
N GLY A 79 9.42 -16.14 5.85
CA GLY A 79 9.99 -17.27 6.58
C GLY A 79 11.35 -17.75 6.03
N ARG A 80 11.52 -17.77 4.70
CA ARG A 80 12.82 -18.06 4.08
C ARG A 80 13.87 -17.01 4.43
N MET A 81 13.50 -15.73 4.38
CA MET A 81 14.39 -14.63 4.74
C MET A 81 14.82 -14.70 6.20
N THR A 82 13.88 -14.93 7.14
CA THR A 82 14.21 -15.12 8.56
C THR A 82 15.18 -16.28 8.76
N THR A 83 14.99 -17.40 8.06
CA THR A 83 15.92 -18.53 8.11
C THR A 83 17.31 -18.15 7.60
N ALA A 84 17.40 -17.38 6.52
CA ALA A 84 18.66 -16.91 5.98
C ALA A 84 19.37 -15.95 6.96
N VAL A 85 18.64 -15.02 7.57
CA VAL A 85 19.15 -14.10 8.59
C VAL A 85 19.73 -14.88 9.77
N GLY A 86 19.02 -15.88 10.31
CA GLY A 86 19.53 -16.67 11.43
C GLY A 86 20.82 -17.43 11.13
N LYS A 87 21.02 -17.87 9.87
CA LYS A 87 22.29 -18.48 9.43
C LYS A 87 23.43 -17.47 9.40
N ILE A 88 23.15 -16.26 8.90
CA ILE A 88 24.13 -15.15 8.87
C ILE A 88 24.54 -14.77 10.29
N GLU A 89 23.57 -14.62 11.21
CA GLU A 89 23.81 -14.34 12.62
C GLU A 89 24.68 -15.42 13.28
N THR A 90 24.38 -16.70 13.00
CA THR A 90 25.19 -17.83 13.50
C THR A 90 26.63 -17.77 13.00
N MET A 91 26.84 -17.47 11.72
CA MET A 91 28.18 -17.33 11.15
C MET A 91 28.94 -16.16 11.78
N ALA A 92 28.30 -15.00 11.88
CA ALA A 92 28.89 -13.83 12.51
C ALA A 92 29.26 -14.10 13.99
N GLY A 93 28.38 -14.77 14.74
CA GLY A 93 28.66 -15.16 16.13
C GLY A 93 29.89 -16.06 16.27
N ARG A 94 30.09 -17.01 15.35
CA ARG A 94 31.31 -17.85 15.34
C ARG A 94 32.56 -17.03 15.04
N MET A 95 32.49 -16.13 14.06
CA MET A 95 33.61 -15.25 13.73
C MET A 95 34.01 -14.35 14.90
N PHE A 96 33.05 -13.84 15.68
CA PHE A 96 33.35 -13.07 16.89
C PHE A 96 34.02 -13.93 17.96
N ALA A 97 33.53 -15.15 18.19
CA ALA A 97 34.15 -16.06 19.16
C ALA A 97 35.62 -16.38 18.80
N GLU A 98 35.94 -16.55 17.52
CA GLU A 98 37.32 -16.77 17.04
C GLU A 98 38.26 -15.59 17.28
N LEU A 99 37.74 -14.37 17.45
CA LEU A 99 38.55 -13.17 17.72
C LEU A 99 38.80 -12.94 19.21
N GLU A 100 38.04 -13.60 20.08
CA GLU A 100 38.10 -13.44 21.54
C GLU A 100 38.90 -14.56 22.24
N GLU A 101 39.32 -15.60 21.51
CA GLU A 101 40.28 -16.65 21.93
C GLU A 101 41.74 -16.29 21.62
#